data_AF-A0A3M0JYN7-F1
#
_entry.id   AF-A0A3M0JYN7-F1
#
_cell.length_a   1.000
_cell.length_b   1.000
_cell.length_c   1.000
_cell.angle_alpha   90.00
_cell.angle_beta   90.00
_cell.angle_gamma   90.00
#
_symmetry.space_group_name_H-M   'P 1'
#
loop_
_entity.id
_entity.type
_entity.pdbx_description
1 polymer ?
#
loop_
_entity_poly.entity_id
_entity_poly.type
_entity_poly.pdbx_seq_one_letter_code
_entity_poly.pdbx_strand_id
1 'polypeptide(L)'
;MLLLETLGVKMSLLEPIPSHLQLPVAVTCYWIRCSEPKVKLNQLKALLLMIVSGELQRITDDPDPKVLPAEDDNVAYNEFLKWKEKKLESNDFDLDAAHSFCQWQCCLQMGLYLNQLLGTPLSEPDLSRLYTGTLVHRLYQELKSAPSVENLFILSSKMAQLYLVLLNTVESMVSPDFFQKVTKTRSKSCKKKKASNKKKTAIRCPVPETQNLCNVNRFASLQVDD
;
A
#
# COMPACT_ATOMS: atom_id res chain seq x y z
N MET A 1 -6.55 -19.85 -9.97
CA MET A 1 -5.90 -20.24 -8.70
C MET A 1 -6.60 -19.48 -7.58
N LEU A 2 -7.11 -20.18 -6.56
CA LEU A 2 -8.01 -19.63 -5.53
C LEU A 2 -7.42 -18.44 -4.76
N LEU A 3 -6.13 -18.46 -4.45
CA LEU A 3 -5.44 -17.35 -3.77
C LEU A 3 -5.52 -16.05 -4.58
N LEU A 4 -5.16 -16.11 -5.86
CA LEU A 4 -5.15 -14.94 -6.75
C LEU A 4 -6.58 -14.40 -6.99
N GLU A 5 -7.56 -15.30 -7.09
CA GLU A 5 -8.97 -14.92 -7.17
C GLU A 5 -9.43 -14.20 -5.90
N THR A 6 -9.04 -14.69 -4.72
CA THR A 6 -9.33 -14.07 -3.41
C THR A 6 -8.69 -12.70 -3.29
N LEU A 7 -7.43 -12.56 -3.73
CA LEU A 7 -6.73 -11.28 -3.79
C LEU A 7 -7.20 -10.39 -4.94
N GLY A 8 -8.07 -10.90 -5.82
CA GLY A 8 -8.61 -10.27 -7.03
C GLY A 8 -7.55 -9.81 -8.03
N VAL A 9 -6.51 -10.61 -8.24
CA VAL A 9 -5.40 -10.36 -9.16
C VAL A 9 -5.35 -11.47 -10.22
N LYS A 10 -4.99 -11.13 -11.47
CA LYS A 10 -4.78 -12.12 -12.54
C LYS A 10 -3.31 -12.51 -12.62
N MET A 11 -3.03 -13.78 -12.86
CA MET A 11 -1.64 -14.28 -12.98
C MET A 11 -0.85 -13.57 -14.09
N SER A 12 -1.49 -13.22 -15.21
CA SER A 12 -0.86 -12.51 -16.33
C SER A 12 -0.23 -11.18 -15.96
N LEU A 13 -0.67 -10.54 -14.86
CA LEU A 13 -0.08 -9.29 -14.36
C LEU A 13 1.15 -9.52 -13.48
N LEU A 14 1.31 -10.74 -12.97
CA LEU A 14 2.39 -11.14 -12.08
C LEU A 14 3.52 -11.86 -12.83
N GLU A 15 3.28 -12.34 -14.06
CA GLU A 15 4.30 -12.93 -14.94
C GLU A 15 5.60 -12.11 -15.07
N PRO A 16 5.59 -10.77 -15.21
CA PRO A 16 6.84 -10.01 -15.30
C PRO A 16 7.54 -9.82 -13.95
N ILE A 17 6.94 -10.25 -12.84
CA ILE A 17 7.44 -10.04 -11.48
C ILE A 17 8.19 -11.30 -11.02
N PRO A 18 9.37 -11.16 -10.37
CA PRO A 18 10.08 -12.27 -9.76
C PRO A 18 9.17 -13.11 -8.85
N SER A 19 9.28 -14.44 -8.93
CA SER A 19 8.32 -15.36 -8.30
C SER A 19 8.12 -15.13 -6.80
N HIS A 20 9.20 -14.85 -6.06
CA HIS A 20 9.16 -14.55 -4.62
C HIS A 20 8.52 -13.19 -4.28
N LEU A 21 8.36 -12.29 -5.26
CA LEU A 21 7.68 -11.00 -5.09
C LEU A 21 6.22 -11.02 -5.56
N GLN A 22 5.77 -12.07 -6.25
CA GLN A 22 4.41 -12.14 -6.79
C GLN A 22 3.34 -12.05 -5.68
N LEU A 23 3.54 -12.76 -4.57
CA LEU A 23 2.61 -12.70 -3.43
C LEU A 23 2.58 -11.31 -2.78
N PRO A 24 3.71 -10.69 -2.38
CA PRO A 24 3.73 -9.31 -1.90
C PRO A 24 3.03 -8.32 -2.83
N VAL A 25 3.21 -8.44 -4.15
CA VAL A 25 2.59 -7.52 -5.11
C VAL A 25 1.10 -7.77 -5.22
N ALA A 26 0.66 -9.03 -5.26
CA ALA A 26 -0.75 -9.37 -5.26
C ALA A 26 -1.47 -8.83 -4.00
N VAL A 27 -0.83 -8.98 -2.83
CA VAL A 27 -1.28 -8.38 -1.57
C VAL A 27 -1.33 -6.86 -1.66
N THR A 28 -0.33 -6.23 -2.27
CA THR A 28 -0.30 -4.77 -2.45
C THR A 28 -1.47 -4.28 -3.30
N CYS A 29 -1.82 -4.99 -4.37
CA CYS A 29 -3.02 -4.73 -5.17
C CYS A 29 -4.31 -4.88 -4.35
N TYR A 30 -4.40 -5.90 -3.50
CA TYR A 30 -5.54 -6.08 -2.60
C TYR A 30 -5.64 -4.92 -1.59
N TRP A 31 -4.53 -4.61 -0.91
CA TRP A 31 -4.42 -3.53 0.07
C TRP A 31 -4.92 -2.20 -0.51
N ILE A 32 -4.46 -1.80 -1.69
CA ILE A 32 -4.87 -0.51 -2.26
C ILE A 32 -6.37 -0.46 -2.59
N ARG A 33 -6.94 -1.57 -3.05
CA ARG A 33 -8.38 -1.63 -3.38
C ARG A 33 -9.27 -1.63 -2.15
N CYS A 34 -8.82 -2.22 -1.05
CA CYS A 34 -9.63 -2.46 0.14
C CYS A 34 -9.30 -1.56 1.34
N SER A 35 -8.25 -0.74 1.28
CA SER A 35 -7.86 0.12 2.39
C SER A 35 -8.83 1.26 2.65
N GLU A 36 -9.14 1.45 3.92
CA GLU A 36 -9.80 2.63 4.44
C GLU A 36 -8.99 3.19 5.62
N PRO A 37 -8.49 4.44 5.56
CA PRO A 37 -8.63 5.41 4.47
C PRO A 37 -7.86 5.00 3.20
N LYS A 38 -8.23 5.61 2.06
CA LYS A 38 -7.58 5.33 0.77
C LYS A 38 -6.07 5.58 0.83
N VAL A 39 -5.31 4.64 0.25
CA VAL A 39 -3.86 4.73 0.12
C VAL A 39 -3.46 5.94 -0.74
N LYS A 40 -2.52 6.75 -0.25
CA LYS A 40 -1.94 7.88 -0.97
C LYS A 40 -0.82 7.38 -1.89
N LEU A 41 -0.61 8.04 -3.03
CA LEU A 41 0.42 7.63 -4.02
C LEU A 41 1.82 7.50 -3.39
N ASN A 42 2.23 8.45 -2.55
CA ASN A 42 3.54 8.40 -1.90
C ASN A 42 3.68 7.20 -0.93
N GLN A 43 2.57 6.71 -0.34
CA GLN A 43 2.61 5.50 0.51
C GLN A 43 2.87 4.27 -0.35
N LEU A 44 2.20 4.15 -1.50
CA LEU A 44 2.49 3.10 -2.47
C LEU A 44 3.95 3.16 -2.93
N LYS A 45 4.41 4.32 -3.40
CA LYS A 45 5.78 4.48 -3.90
C LYS A 45 6.83 4.15 -2.84
N ALA A 46 6.63 4.58 -1.60
CA ALA A 46 7.52 4.24 -0.48
C ALA A 46 7.60 2.73 -0.25
N LEU A 47 6.44 2.05 -0.28
CA LEU A 47 6.37 0.60 -0.12
C LEU A 47 7.07 -0.13 -1.27
N LEU A 48 6.86 0.29 -2.52
CA LEU A 48 7.52 -0.34 -3.67
C LEU A 48 9.04 -0.12 -3.66
N LEU A 49 9.50 1.07 -3.30
CA LEU A 49 10.93 1.32 -3.11
C LEU A 49 11.52 0.48 -1.97
N MET A 50 10.78 0.24 -0.88
CA MET A 50 11.18 -0.67 0.19
C MET A 50 11.36 -2.11 -0.33
N ILE A 51 10.41 -2.62 -1.12
CA ILE A 51 10.50 -3.96 -1.74
C ILE A 51 11.73 -4.05 -2.67
N VAL A 52 11.95 -3.04 -3.52
CA VAL A 52 13.11 -3.00 -4.44
C VAL A 52 14.42 -2.91 -3.67
N SER A 53 14.46 -2.18 -2.55
CA SER A 53 15.63 -2.12 -1.66
C SER A 53 15.99 -3.51 -1.12
N GLY A 54 14.98 -4.28 -0.72
CA GLY A 54 15.16 -5.66 -0.25
C GLY A 54 15.66 -6.59 -1.34
N GLU A 55 15.17 -6.43 -2.58
CA GLU A 55 15.64 -7.21 -3.73
C GLU A 55 17.07 -6.86 -4.12
N LEU A 56 17.45 -5.57 -4.08
CA LEU A 56 18.83 -5.14 -4.29
C LEU A 56 19.76 -5.77 -3.25
N GLN A 57 19.37 -5.76 -1.97
CA GLN A 57 20.15 -6.42 -0.92
C GLN A 57 20.26 -7.93 -1.16
N ARG A 58 19.19 -8.59 -1.63
CA ARG A 58 19.17 -10.02 -1.94
C ARG A 58 20.21 -10.39 -2.99
N ILE A 59 20.29 -9.63 -4.08
CA ILE A 59 21.25 -9.93 -5.16
C ILE A 59 22.69 -9.61 -4.78
N THR A 60 22.92 -8.71 -3.82
CA THR A 60 24.26 -8.38 -3.33
C THR A 60 24.77 -9.41 -2.33
N ASP A 61 23.93 -9.90 -1.41
CA ASP A 61 24.34 -10.86 -0.36
C ASP A 61 24.48 -12.29 -0.90
N ASP A 62 23.65 -12.67 -1.88
CA ASP A 62 23.64 -14.00 -2.49
C ASP A 62 23.60 -13.88 -4.02
N PRO A 63 24.74 -13.54 -4.65
CA PRO A 63 24.81 -13.42 -6.10
C PRO A 63 24.62 -14.80 -6.72
N ASP A 64 23.62 -14.94 -7.61
CA ASP A 64 23.42 -16.17 -8.37
C ASP A 64 24.74 -16.51 -9.09
N PRO A 65 25.33 -17.70 -8.86
CA PRO A 65 26.60 -18.06 -9.48
C PRO A 65 26.58 -18.06 -11.01
N LYS A 66 25.38 -18.04 -11.64
CA LYS A 66 25.21 -17.94 -13.10
C LYS A 66 25.11 -16.51 -13.62
N VAL A 67 24.92 -15.52 -12.75
CA VAL A 67 24.74 -14.11 -13.11
C VAL A 67 25.82 -13.30 -12.42
N LEU A 68 26.79 -12.81 -13.20
CA LEU A 68 27.77 -11.87 -12.68
C LEU A 68 27.02 -10.64 -12.12
N PRO A 69 27.21 -10.30 -10.83
CA PRO A 69 26.63 -9.08 -10.28
C PRO A 69 27.18 -7.92 -11.10
N ALA A 70 26.27 -7.20 -11.75
CA ALA A 70 26.65 -6.10 -12.60
C ALA A 70 27.27 -4.99 -11.75
N GLU A 71 28.31 -4.32 -12.27
CA GLU A 71 29.03 -3.27 -11.54
C GLU A 71 28.08 -2.15 -11.08
N ASP A 72 27.03 -1.92 -11.85
CA ASP A 72 25.99 -0.92 -11.61
C ASP A 72 25.11 -1.24 -10.39
N ASP A 73 24.79 -2.52 -10.15
CA ASP A 73 24.06 -3.00 -8.96
C ASP A 73 24.83 -2.73 -7.66
N ASN A 74 26.15 -3.00 -7.66
CA ASN A 74 27.00 -2.73 -6.50
C ASN A 74 27.12 -1.23 -6.21
N VAL A 75 27.24 -0.39 -7.24
CA VAL A 75 27.26 1.06 -7.08
C VAL A 75 25.92 1.56 -6.53
N ALA A 76 24.80 1.08 -7.07
CA ALA A 76 23.47 1.43 -6.58
C ALA A 76 23.28 1.02 -5.10
N TYR A 77 23.77 -0.17 -4.71
CA TYR A 77 23.70 -0.63 -3.32
C TYR A 77 24.52 0.26 -2.39
N ASN A 78 25.74 0.65 -2.78
CA ASN A 78 26.56 1.55 -1.99
C ASN A 78 25.93 2.94 -1.83
N GLU A 79 25.36 3.51 -2.89
CA GLU A 79 24.63 4.79 -2.80
C GLU A 79 23.37 4.67 -1.93
N PHE A 80 22.67 3.54 -2.01
CA PHE A 80 21.55 3.24 -1.13
C PHE A 80 21.98 3.16 0.34
N LEU A 81 23.12 2.53 0.65
CA LEU A 81 23.66 2.47 2.01
C LEU A 81 24.04 3.87 2.54
N LYS A 82 24.74 4.68 1.73
CA LYS A 82 25.04 6.08 2.10
C LYS A 82 23.77 6.87 2.36
N TRP A 83 22.75 6.69 1.53
CA TRP A 83 21.45 7.31 1.75
C TRP A 83 20.83 6.82 3.06
N LYS A 84 20.83 5.52 3.34
CA LYS A 84 20.31 4.90 4.57
C LYS A 84 21.01 5.40 5.84
N GLU A 85 22.30 5.71 5.77
CA GLU A 85 23.09 6.22 6.91
C GLU A 85 22.94 7.73 7.13
N LYS A 86 22.59 8.49 6.08
CA LYS A 86 22.38 9.93 6.20
C LYS A 86 21.33 10.23 7.28
N LYS A 87 21.62 11.16 8.18
CA LYS A 87 20.70 11.54 9.25
C LYS A 87 19.52 12.32 8.66
N LEU A 88 18.29 11.90 8.97
CA LEU A 88 17.11 12.66 8.62
C LEU A 88 16.90 13.77 9.66
N GLU A 89 16.80 15.02 9.21
CA GLU A 89 16.61 16.17 10.10
C GLU A 89 15.15 16.35 10.56
N SER A 90 14.22 15.62 9.95
CA SER A 90 12.78 15.67 10.23
C SER A 90 12.34 14.50 11.12
N ASN A 91 11.87 14.82 12.32
CA ASN A 91 11.35 13.86 13.30
C ASN A 91 9.82 13.72 13.28
N ASP A 92 9.13 14.26 12.27
CA ASP A 92 7.67 14.24 12.29
C ASP A 92 7.14 12.84 11.93
N PHE A 93 6.69 12.11 12.95
CA PHE A 93 6.11 10.78 12.80
C PHE A 93 4.71 10.89 12.21
N ASP A 94 4.57 10.52 10.94
CA ASP A 94 3.30 10.56 10.24
C ASP A 94 2.43 9.34 10.64
N LEU A 95 1.45 9.60 11.52
CA LEU A 95 0.52 8.58 12.02
C LEU A 95 -0.35 7.99 10.90
N ASP A 96 -0.76 8.77 9.90
CA ASP A 96 -1.54 8.27 8.76
C ASP A 96 -0.71 7.26 7.95
N ALA A 97 0.57 7.56 7.73
CA ALA A 97 1.48 6.65 7.05
C ALA A 97 1.70 5.38 7.87
N ALA A 98 1.91 5.50 9.19
CA ALA A 98 2.10 4.35 10.07
C ALA A 98 0.88 3.42 10.04
N HIS A 99 -0.32 4.00 10.14
CA HIS A 99 -1.55 3.24 10.08
C HIS A 99 -1.72 2.54 8.72
N SER A 100 -1.46 3.25 7.62
CA SER A 100 -1.56 2.70 6.28
C SER A 100 -0.58 1.54 6.03
N PHE A 101 0.67 1.66 6.49
CA PHE A 101 1.64 0.57 6.40
C PHE A 101 1.29 -0.60 7.31
N CYS A 102 0.74 -0.36 8.50
CA CYS A 102 0.22 -1.42 9.37
C CYS A 102 -0.91 -2.20 8.69
N GLN A 103 -1.83 -1.51 7.99
CA GLN A 103 -2.85 -2.20 7.18
C GLN A 103 -2.24 -3.10 6.12
N TRP A 104 -1.21 -2.62 5.39
CA TRP A 104 -0.51 -3.45 4.41
C TRP A 104 0.14 -4.68 5.06
N GLN A 105 0.82 -4.51 6.20
CA GLN A 105 1.43 -5.61 6.94
C GLN A 105 0.39 -6.66 7.36
N CYS A 106 -0.78 -6.23 7.84
CA CYS A 106 -1.90 -7.13 8.14
C CYS A 106 -2.39 -7.87 6.89
N CYS A 107 -2.54 -7.17 5.76
CA CYS A 107 -2.90 -7.81 4.48
C CYS A 107 -1.85 -8.84 4.04
N LEU A 108 -0.56 -8.54 4.20
CA LEU A 108 0.52 -9.46 3.88
C LEU A 108 0.49 -10.69 4.77
N GLN A 109 0.32 -10.51 6.08
CA GLN A 109 0.23 -11.61 7.03
C GLN A 109 -0.94 -12.55 6.70
N MET A 110 -2.13 -12.00 6.43
CA MET A 110 -3.29 -12.80 6.05
C MET A 110 -3.10 -13.45 4.67
N GLY A 111 -2.47 -12.76 3.73
CA GLY A 111 -2.11 -13.31 2.42
C GLY A 111 -1.14 -14.50 2.51
N LEU A 112 -0.16 -14.44 3.42
CA LEU A 112 0.78 -15.54 3.71
C LEU A 112 0.06 -16.74 4.31
N TYR A 113 -0.79 -16.53 5.33
CA TYR A 113 -1.55 -17.63 5.93
C TYR A 113 -2.48 -18.30 4.91
N LEU A 114 -3.13 -17.51 4.06
CA LEU A 114 -3.97 -18.05 2.99
C LEU A 114 -3.12 -18.81 1.95
N ASN A 115 -1.94 -18.29 1.58
CA ASN A 115 -1.02 -18.99 0.68
C ASN A 115 -0.62 -20.35 1.26
N GLN A 116 -0.23 -20.40 2.54
CA GLN A 116 0.15 -21.63 3.24
C GLN A 116 -1.00 -22.61 3.34
N LEU A 117 -2.19 -22.15 3.72
CA LEU A 117 -3.39 -22.98 3.81
C LEU A 117 -3.75 -23.66 2.49
N LEU A 118 -3.46 -22.99 1.36
CA LEU A 118 -3.71 -23.49 0.02
C LEU A 118 -2.54 -24.32 -0.56
N GLY A 119 -1.56 -24.69 0.26
CA GLY A 119 -0.41 -25.49 -0.16
C GLY A 119 0.68 -24.70 -0.88
N THR A 120 0.92 -23.46 -0.47
CA THR A 120 1.97 -22.56 -1.00
C THR A 120 2.00 -22.42 -2.53
N PRO A 121 0.87 -22.06 -3.17
CA PRO A 121 0.81 -21.96 -4.63
C PRO A 121 1.59 -20.77 -5.22
N LEU A 122 1.99 -19.77 -4.41
CA LEU A 122 3.04 -18.80 -4.76
C LEU A 122 4.25 -18.95 -3.82
N SER A 123 5.43 -18.61 -4.33
CA SER A 123 6.67 -18.58 -3.54
C SER A 123 6.57 -17.57 -2.38
N GLU A 124 7.06 -17.97 -1.20
CA GLU A 124 7.10 -17.09 -0.05
C GLU A 124 8.26 -16.09 -0.13
N PRO A 125 8.03 -14.81 0.19
CA PRO A 125 9.09 -13.80 0.22
C PRO A 125 9.97 -13.92 1.48
N ASP A 126 11.22 -13.45 1.39
CA ASP A 126 12.03 -13.19 2.58
C ASP A 126 11.54 -11.93 3.30
N LEU A 127 10.78 -12.13 4.37
CA LEU A 127 10.18 -11.04 5.16
C LEU A 127 11.23 -10.13 5.82
N SER A 128 12.42 -10.64 6.12
CA SER A 128 13.47 -9.85 6.78
C SER A 128 14.01 -8.74 5.87
N ARG A 129 13.99 -8.99 4.55
CA ARG A 129 14.43 -8.05 3.52
C ARG A 129 13.26 -7.26 2.92
N LEU A 130 12.07 -7.86 2.86
CA LEU A 130 10.90 -7.28 2.19
C LEU A 130 10.44 -5.97 2.84
N TYR A 131 10.49 -5.86 4.17
CA TYR A 131 9.94 -4.72 4.88
C TYR A 131 10.76 -4.31 6.11
N THR A 132 11.01 -3.01 6.26
CA THR A 132 11.56 -2.41 7.47
C THR A 132 10.81 -1.12 7.77
N GLY A 133 10.19 -1.03 8.96
CA GLY A 133 9.32 0.09 9.32
C GLY A 133 10.03 1.45 9.30
N THR A 134 11.23 1.54 9.89
CA THR A 134 12.02 2.79 9.90
C THR A 134 12.39 3.25 8.48
N LEU A 135 12.70 2.30 7.60
CA LEU A 135 13.11 2.57 6.23
C LEU A 135 11.94 3.05 5.36
N VAL A 136 10.79 2.38 5.42
CA VAL A 136 9.62 2.78 4.62
C VAL A 136 9.08 4.14 5.04
N HIS A 137 9.11 4.46 6.35
CA HIS A 137 8.72 5.78 6.85
C HIS A 137 9.66 6.87 6.35
N ARG A 138 10.97 6.60 6.33
CA ARG A 138 11.95 7.52 5.78
C ARG A 138 11.75 7.73 4.27
N LEU A 139 11.58 6.65 3.50
CA LEU A 139 11.26 6.73 2.08
C LEU A 139 10.02 7.60 1.85
N TYR A 140 8.98 7.40 2.65
CA TYR A 140 7.74 8.17 2.58
C TYR A 140 7.95 9.66 2.89
N GLN A 141 8.68 10.00 3.95
CA GLN A 141 8.97 11.38 4.34
C GLN A 141 9.78 12.10 3.25
N GLU A 142 10.79 11.43 2.70
CA GLU A 142 11.59 11.99 1.61
C GLU A 142 10.76 12.19 0.35
N LEU A 143 9.92 11.23 -0.03
CA LEU A 143 8.99 11.37 -1.18
C LEU A 143 7.99 12.52 -1.02
N LYS A 144 7.64 12.90 0.22
CA LYS A 144 6.82 14.10 0.47
C LYS A 144 7.60 15.40 0.24
N SER A 145 8.88 15.42 0.58
CA SER A 145 9.74 16.60 0.51
C SER A 145 10.39 16.81 -0.86
N ALA A 146 10.82 15.73 -1.51
CA ALA A 146 11.52 15.74 -2.78
C ALA A 146 11.17 14.50 -3.63
N PRO A 147 10.74 14.67 -4.89
CA PRO A 147 10.45 13.54 -5.78
C PRO A 147 11.70 12.77 -6.23
N SER A 148 12.91 13.27 -5.92
CA SER A 148 14.19 12.67 -6.34
C SER A 148 14.43 11.28 -5.76
N VAL A 149 13.76 10.90 -4.66
CA VAL A 149 13.92 9.56 -4.04
C VAL A 149 13.36 8.44 -4.90
N GLU A 150 12.47 8.75 -5.86
CA GLU A 150 12.06 7.74 -6.86
C GLU A 150 13.23 7.31 -7.76
N ASN A 151 14.28 8.12 -7.87
CA ASN A 151 15.48 7.83 -8.64
C ASN A 151 16.59 7.17 -7.79
N LEU A 152 16.30 6.70 -6.58
CA LEU A 152 17.28 6.08 -5.67
C LEU A 152 18.06 4.93 -6.32
N PHE A 153 17.41 4.22 -7.25
CA PHE A 153 17.98 3.08 -7.97
C PHE A 153 18.32 3.39 -9.43
N ILE A 154 18.40 4.66 -9.84
CA ILE A 154 18.69 5.01 -11.25
C ILE A 154 20.04 4.47 -11.75
N LEU A 155 20.96 4.21 -10.81
CA LEU A 155 22.27 3.63 -11.09
C LEU A 155 22.23 2.13 -11.35
N SER A 156 21.16 1.42 -10.99
CA SER A 156 20.94 0.01 -11.37
C SER A 156 19.78 -0.04 -12.36
N SER A 157 20.11 -0.35 -13.61
CA SER A 157 19.08 -0.48 -14.66
C SER A 157 18.03 -1.53 -14.25
N LYS A 158 18.49 -2.65 -13.68
CA LYS A 158 17.63 -3.76 -13.23
C LYS A 158 16.66 -3.34 -12.13
N MET A 159 17.13 -2.64 -11.09
CA MET A 159 16.27 -2.19 -9.98
C MET A 159 15.32 -1.06 -10.42
N ALA A 160 15.79 -0.14 -11.27
CA ALA A 160 14.94 0.89 -11.84
C ALA A 160 13.80 0.27 -12.69
N GLN A 161 14.11 -0.71 -13.52
CA GLN A 161 13.10 -1.44 -14.30
C GLN A 161 12.14 -2.21 -13.39
N LEU A 162 12.65 -2.89 -12.35
CA LEU A 162 11.80 -3.58 -11.38
C LEU A 162 10.83 -2.61 -10.72
N TYR A 163 11.29 -1.46 -10.24
CA TYR A 163 10.42 -0.44 -9.65
C TYR A 163 9.30 0.00 -10.62
N LEU A 164 9.65 0.28 -11.88
CA LEU A 164 8.67 0.67 -12.89
C LEU A 164 7.66 -0.44 -13.19
N VAL A 165 8.11 -1.69 -13.31
CA VAL A 165 7.22 -2.85 -13.51
C VAL A 165 6.26 -2.99 -12.34
N LEU A 166 6.76 -2.92 -11.11
CA LEU A 166 5.92 -3.01 -9.91
C LEU A 166 4.88 -1.88 -9.86
N LEU A 167 5.30 -0.64 -10.11
CA LEU A 167 4.42 0.53 -10.08
C LEU A 167 3.34 0.43 -11.15
N ASN A 168 3.72 0.14 -12.40
CA ASN A 168 2.77 0.00 -13.51
C ASN A 168 1.79 -1.16 -13.30
N THR A 169 2.26 -2.30 -12.77
CA THR A 169 1.38 -3.44 -12.45
C THR A 169 0.34 -3.04 -11.43
N VAL A 170 0.73 -2.36 -10.35
CA VAL A 170 -0.19 -1.93 -9.31
C VAL A 170 -1.13 -0.82 -9.79
N GLU A 171 -0.63 0.15 -10.55
CA GLU A 171 -1.43 1.24 -11.10
C GLU A 171 -2.48 0.74 -12.11
N SER A 172 -2.16 -0.29 -12.91
CA SER A 172 -3.12 -0.90 -13.84
C SER A 172 -4.32 -1.56 -13.14
N MET A 173 -4.20 -1.83 -11.84
CA MET A 173 -5.23 -2.48 -11.02
C MET A 173 -6.15 -1.51 -10.28
N VAL A 174 -5.83 -0.22 -10.33
CA VAL A 174 -6.66 0.85 -9.77
C VAL A 174 -7.25 1.69 -10.89
N SER A 175 -8.38 2.35 -10.60
CA SER A 175 -8.97 3.32 -11.53
C SER A 175 -7.94 4.43 -11.83
N PRO A 176 -7.83 4.94 -13.07
CA PRO A 176 -6.91 6.04 -13.40
C PRO A 176 -7.15 7.31 -12.57
N ASP A 177 -8.34 7.46 -11.99
CA ASP A 177 -8.71 8.57 -11.11
C ASP A 177 -8.40 8.30 -9.63
N PHE A 178 -7.88 7.13 -9.28
CA PHE A 178 -7.68 6.70 -7.89
C PHE A 178 -6.73 7.61 -7.11
N PHE A 179 -5.61 7.98 -7.73
CA PHE A 179 -4.62 8.90 -7.15
C PHE A 179 -4.84 10.36 -7.56
N GLN A 180 -5.82 10.65 -8.42
CA GLN A 180 -6.13 12.02 -8.79
C GLN A 180 -6.79 12.72 -7.60
N LYS A 181 -6.22 13.86 -7.19
CA LYS A 181 -6.91 14.77 -6.28
C LYS A 181 -8.14 15.30 -7.01
N VAL A 182 -9.34 14.86 -6.65
CA VAL A 182 -10.58 15.49 -7.10
C VAL A 182 -10.50 16.97 -6.74
N THR A 183 -10.25 17.82 -7.73
CA THR A 183 -10.43 19.25 -7.60
C THR A 183 -11.91 19.46 -7.36
N LYS A 184 -12.30 19.62 -6.10
CA LYS A 184 -13.59 20.18 -5.76
C LYS A 184 -13.60 21.61 -6.31
N THR A 185 -13.99 21.78 -7.57
CA THR A 185 -14.48 23.05 -8.08
C THR A 185 -15.64 23.44 -7.18
N ARG A 186 -15.38 24.36 -6.24
CA ARG A 186 -16.42 25.08 -5.53
C ARG A 186 -17.19 25.90 -6.57
N SER A 187 -18.20 25.29 -7.20
CA SER A 187 -19.23 26.06 -7.89
C SER A 187 -20.11 26.73 -6.83
N LYS A 188 -19.68 27.91 -6.40
CA LYS A 188 -20.59 28.91 -5.84
C LYS A 188 -21.60 29.26 -6.94
N SER A 189 -22.88 28.95 -6.74
CA SER A 189 -24.00 29.88 -6.96
C SER A 189 -25.35 29.14 -6.85
N CYS A 190 -25.87 29.01 -5.63
CA CYS A 190 -27.32 29.01 -5.47
C CYS A 190 -27.73 30.45 -5.19
N LYS A 191 -28.29 31.07 -6.23
CA LYS A 191 -28.86 32.42 -6.24
C LYS A 191 -29.85 32.58 -5.08
N LYS A 192 -29.64 33.62 -4.27
CA LYS A 192 -30.66 34.17 -3.36
C LYS A 192 -31.94 34.43 -4.16
N LYS A 193 -33.03 33.76 -3.80
CA LYS A 193 -34.39 34.28 -3.96
C LYS A 193 -34.96 34.52 -2.57
N LYS A 194 -35.43 35.75 -2.38
CA LYS A 194 -35.96 36.32 -1.14
C LYS A 194 -37.50 36.14 -1.14
N ALA A 195 -38.07 36.17 0.06
CA ALA A 195 -39.50 36.09 0.46
C ALA A 195 -39.99 34.65 0.72
N SER A 196 -40.70 34.33 1.82
CA SER A 196 -41.54 35.16 2.69
C SER A 196 -41.68 34.50 4.07
N ASN A 197 -41.80 35.32 5.11
CA ASN A 197 -42.07 34.91 6.50
C ASN A 197 -43.42 34.20 6.62
N LYS A 198 -43.45 33.01 7.23
CA LYS A 198 -44.63 32.55 7.97
C LYS A 198 -44.22 31.64 9.13
N LYS A 199 -44.62 32.08 10.33
CA LYS A 199 -44.51 31.43 11.65
C LYS A 199 -44.75 29.92 11.58
N LYS A 200 -43.89 29.14 12.24
CA LYS A 200 -44.20 27.75 12.63
C LYS A 200 -44.20 27.65 14.15
N THR A 201 -45.41 27.56 14.70
CA THR A 201 -45.70 27.13 16.07
C THR A 201 -45.58 25.60 16.13
N ALA A 202 -45.08 25.09 17.26
CA ALA A 202 -44.85 23.69 17.52
C ALA A 202 -46.15 22.86 17.51
N ILE A 203 -46.13 21.72 16.81
CA ILE A 203 -47.05 20.60 17.05
C ILE A 203 -46.26 19.29 16.88
N ARG A 204 -46.21 18.54 17.98
CA ARG A 204 -45.65 17.20 18.18
C ARG A 204 -46.71 16.16 17.76
N CYS A 205 -46.33 15.12 17.02
CA CYS A 205 -47.09 13.86 16.84
C CYS A 205 -46.27 12.87 15.96
N PRO A 206 -46.55 11.54 15.98
CA PRO A 206 -45.69 10.53 16.58
C PRO A 206 -44.90 9.63 15.59
N VAL A 207 -44.03 8.82 16.18
CA VAL A 207 -43.17 7.76 15.62
C VAL A 207 -43.92 6.77 14.71
N PRO A 208 -43.27 6.28 13.64
CA PRO A 208 -43.46 4.92 13.17
C PRO A 208 -42.19 4.09 13.36
N GLU A 209 -42.38 2.92 13.96
CA GLU A 209 -41.40 1.84 14.13
C GLU A 209 -40.99 1.28 12.76
N THR A 210 -39.67 1.17 12.52
CA THR A 210 -39.13 0.25 11.53
C THR A 210 -37.95 -0.48 12.15
N GLN A 211 -38.24 -1.70 12.59
CA GLN A 211 -37.26 -2.74 12.91
C GLN A 211 -36.38 -2.99 11.68
N ASN A 212 -35.07 -2.92 11.85
CA ASN A 212 -34.12 -3.63 10.99
C ASN A 212 -33.02 -4.20 11.88
N LEU A 213 -33.16 -5.49 12.19
CA LEU A 213 -32.15 -6.33 12.82
C LEU A 213 -30.95 -6.45 11.87
N CYS A 214 -29.85 -5.81 12.23
CA CYS A 214 -28.50 -6.22 11.80
C CYS A 214 -27.56 -6.02 12.99
N ASN A 215 -27.65 -6.92 13.96
CA ASN A 215 -26.65 -7.02 15.02
C ASN A 215 -26.42 -8.49 15.34
N VAL A 216 -25.51 -9.12 14.59
CA VAL A 216 -25.01 -10.46 14.91
C VAL A 216 -23.48 -10.37 15.06
N ASN A 217 -23.05 -9.71 16.13
CA ASN A 217 -21.67 -9.85 16.62
C ASN A 217 -21.56 -11.20 17.33
N ARG A 218 -21.17 -12.23 16.58
CA ARG A 218 -20.98 -13.63 17.01
C ARG A 218 -20.02 -13.82 18.19
N PHE A 219 -19.20 -12.82 18.49
CA PHE A 219 -18.17 -12.87 19.53
C PHE A 219 -18.65 -12.36 20.90
N ALA A 220 -19.87 -11.83 21.00
CA ALA A 220 -20.41 -11.33 22.27
C ALA A 220 -20.73 -12.44 23.30
N SER A 221 -20.73 -13.71 22.90
CA SER A 221 -21.07 -14.84 23.77
C SER A 221 -19.87 -15.52 24.44
N LEU A 222 -18.66 -14.99 24.27
CA LEU A 222 -17.48 -15.50 24.98
C LEU A 222 -17.32 -14.74 26.30
N GLN A 223 -18.10 -15.12 27.31
CA GLN A 223 -17.73 -14.86 28.70
C GLN A 223 -16.66 -15.87 29.09
N VAL A 224 -15.57 -15.37 29.67
CA VAL A 224 -14.56 -16.19 30.34
C VAL A 224 -15.07 -16.35 31.76
N ASP A 225 -15.37 -17.58 32.16
CA ASP A 225 -15.70 -17.89 33.55
C ASP A 225 -14.44 -17.72 34.42
N ASP A 226 -14.54 -16.90 35.46
CA ASP A 226 -13.54 -16.76 36.55
C ASP A 226 -13.63 -17.94 37.53
#